data_AF-A0A0F0KE39-F1
#
_entry.id   AF-A0A0F0KE39-F1
#
_cell.length_a   1.000
_cell.length_b   1.000
_cell.length_c   1.000
_cell.angle_alpha   90.00
_cell.angle_beta   90.00
_cell.angle_gamma   90.00
#
_symmetry.space_group_name_H-M   'P 1'
#
loop_
_entity.id
_entity.type
_entity.pdbx_description
1 polymer ?
#
loop_
_entity_poly.entity_id
_entity_poly.type
_entity_poly.pdbx_seq_one_letter_code
_entity_poly.pdbx_strand_id
1 'polypeptide(L)' 'MSRTALRLLVTAGLLILGIVIGLIFQNVWLGILLAAIVWLGWFIGYESRRGRNAGVNDEDHGIEL' A
#
# COMPACT_ATOMS: atom_id res chain seq x y z
N MET A 1 14.85 8.65 -4.31
CA MET A 1 14.29 7.36 -4.77
C MET A 1 12.99 7.63 -5.50
N SER A 2 12.80 7.13 -6.72
CA SER A 2 11.58 7.41 -7.51
C SER A 2 10.35 6.80 -6.85
N ARG A 3 9.19 7.46 -6.97
CA ARG A 3 7.91 6.97 -6.37
C ARG A 3 7.54 5.58 -6.89
N THR A 4 7.98 5.24 -8.10
CA THR A 4 7.89 3.92 -8.73
C THR A 4 8.82 2.89 -8.08
N ALA A 5 10.08 3.25 -7.77
CA ALA A 5 11.01 2.34 -7.09
C ALA A 5 10.51 1.93 -5.70
N LEU A 6 9.94 2.89 -4.94
CA LEU A 6 9.32 2.59 -3.65
C LEU A 6 8.13 1.63 -3.80
N ARG A 7 7.32 1.78 -4.87
CA ARG A 7 6.21 0.87 -5.13
C ARG A 7 6.68 -0.54 -5.41
N LEU A 8 7.67 -0.69 -6.29
CA LEU A 8 8.23 -1.99 -6.65
C LEU A 8 8.85 -2.69 -5.44
N LEU A 9 9.56 -1.95 -4.58
CA LEU A 9 10.15 -2.50 -3.36
C LEU A 9 9.11 -3.04 -2.39
N VAL A 10 8.01 -2.31 -2.20
CA VAL A 10 6.96 -2.79 -1.30
C VAL A 10 6.24 -4.00 -1.91
N THR A 11 5.89 -3.97 -3.20
CA THR A 11 5.28 -5.13 -3.87
C THR A 11 6.19 -6.36 -3.80
N ALA A 12 7.50 -6.20 -4.03
CA ALA A 12 8.48 -7.28 -3.91
C ALA A 12 8.58 -7.80 -2.46
N GLY A 13 8.60 -6.92 -1.46
CA GLY A 13 8.64 -7.30 -0.05
C GLY A 13 7.40 -8.09 0.38
N LEU A 14 6.22 -7.70 -0.10
CA LEU A 14 4.96 -8.38 0.17
C LEU A 14 4.89 -9.77 -0.46
N LEU A 15 5.43 -9.93 -1.67
CA LEU A 15 5.54 -11.22 -2.35
C LEU A 15 6.47 -12.18 -1.58
N ILE A 16 7.65 -11.69 -1.18
CA ILE A 16 8.63 -12.47 -0.42
C ILE A 16 8.02 -12.90 0.92
N LEU A 17 7.32 -12.01 1.62
CA LEU A 17 6.69 -12.30 2.90
C LEU A 17 5.62 -13.40 2.77
N GLY A 18 4.77 -13.35 1.74
CA GLY A 18 3.77 -14.39 1.48
C GLY A 18 4.40 -15.76 1.20
N ILE A 19 5.47 -15.82 0.41
CA ILE A 19 6.20 -17.06 0.10
C ILE A 19 6.83 -17.64 1.37
N VAL A 20 7.54 -16.83 2.15
CA VAL A 20 8.20 -17.27 3.39
C VAL A 20 7.19 -17.88 4.34
N ILE A 21 6.03 -17.23 4.53
CA ILE A 21 5.08 -17.74 5.51
C ILE A 21 4.31 -18.96 4.99
N GLY A 22 4.00 -19.03 3.70
CA GLY A 22 3.42 -20.23 3.08
C GLY A 22 4.33 -21.46 3.22
N LEU A 23 5.65 -21.26 3.08
CA LEU A 23 6.64 -22.33 3.24
C LEU A 23 6.77 -22.77 4.70
N ILE A 24 6.80 -21.84 5.66
CA ILE A 24 6.96 -22.15 7.09
C ILE A 24 5.80 -23.01 7.61
N PHE A 25 4.57 -22.73 7.19
CA PHE A 25 3.41 -23.37 7.81
C PHE A 25 2.94 -24.64 7.10
N GLN A 26 3.47 -24.98 5.91
CA GLN A 26 2.96 -26.08 5.07
C GLN A 26 1.42 -26.03 4.90
N ASN A 27 0.82 -24.85 5.07
CA ASN A 27 -0.61 -24.67 5.22
C ASN A 27 -1.10 -23.51 4.35
N VAL A 28 -1.83 -23.88 3.31
CA VAL A 28 -2.32 -22.96 2.27
C VAL A 28 -3.26 -21.90 2.84
N TRP A 29 -4.11 -22.25 3.82
CA TRP A 29 -5.07 -21.30 4.41
C TRP A 29 -4.39 -20.16 5.16
N LEU A 30 -3.28 -20.47 5.84
CA LEU A 30 -2.52 -19.48 6.58
C LEU A 30 -1.75 -18.53 5.63
N GLY A 31 -1.23 -19.08 4.52
CA GLY A 31 -0.66 -18.28 3.43
C GLY A 31 -1.67 -17.31 2.80
N ILE A 32 -2.91 -17.75 2.56
CA ILE A 32 -3.99 -16.91 2.03
C ILE A 32 -4.35 -15.77 3.01
N LEU A 33 -4.52 -16.09 4.30
CA LEU A 33 -4.84 -15.09 5.32
C LEU A 33 -3.78 -13.98 5.38
N LEU A 34 -2.51 -14.35 5.32
CA LEU A 34 -1.42 -13.38 5.40
C LEU A 34 -1.28 -12.57 4.12
N ALA A 35 -1.47 -13.19 2.96
CA ALA A 35 -1.55 -12.46 1.70
C ALA A 35 -2.67 -11.40 1.73
N ALA A 36 -3.82 -11.72 2.34
CA ALA A 36 -4.92 -10.77 2.52
C ALA A 36 -4.56 -9.61 3.46
N ILE A 37 -3.91 -9.89 4.61
CA ILE A 37 -3.45 -8.85 5.55
C ILE A 37 -2.43 -7.92 4.88
N VAL A 38 -1.49 -8.50 4.15
CA VAL A 38 -0.47 -7.80 3.37
C VAL A 38 -1.10 -6.90 2.31
N TRP A 39 -2.08 -7.42 1.57
CA TRP A 39 -2.82 -6.67 0.56
C TRP A 39 -3.59 -5.49 1.17
N LEU A 40 -4.22 -5.68 2.33
CA LEU A 40 -4.91 -4.61 3.06
C LEU A 40 -3.95 -3.52 3.53
N GLY A 41 -2.80 -3.89 4.11
CA GLY A 41 -1.78 -2.91 4.53
C GLY A 41 -1.26 -2.07 3.36
N TRP A 42 -1.07 -2.70 2.19
CA TRP A 42 -0.73 -2.00 0.95
C TRP A 42 -1.85 -1.09 0.45
N PHE A 43 -3.08 -1.59 0.41
CA PHE A 43 -4.25 -0.87 -0.08
C PHE A 43 -4.53 0.39 0.75
N ILE A 44 -4.48 0.29 2.08
CA ILE A 44 -4.65 1.43 2.98
C ILE A 44 -3.52 2.45 2.78
N GLY A 45 -2.26 2.00 2.67
CA GLY A 45 -1.13 2.89 2.39
C GLY A 45 -1.20 3.56 1.01
N TYR A 46 -1.81 2.88 0.02
CA TYR A 46 -2.06 3.42 -1.31
C TYR A 46 -3.09 4.55 -1.27
N GLU A 47 -4.23 4.32 -0.62
CA GLU A 47 -5.31 5.29 -0.52
C GLU A 47 -4.94 6.49 0.36
N SER A 48 -4.20 6.25 1.45
CA SER A 48 -3.65 7.29 2.32
C SER A 48 -2.77 8.29 1.56
N ARG A 49 -2.04 7.85 0.53
CA ARG A 49 -1.22 8.74 -0.31
C ARG A 49 -2.04 9.55 -1.32
N ARG A 50 -3.23 9.11 -1.71
CA ARG A 50 -4.15 9.86 -2.57
C ARG A 50 -4.87 10.97 -1.82
N GLY A 51 -5.15 10.77 -0.53
CA GLY A 51 -5.79 11.78 0.32
C GLY A 51 -4.93 12.99 0.67
N ARG A 52 -3.62 12.98 0.41
CA ARG A 52 -2.69 14.02 0.89
C ARG A 52 -2.68 15.33 0.08
N ASN A 53 -3.60 15.52 -0.86
CA ASN A 53 -3.80 16.77 -1.61
C ASN A 53 -5.29 17.16 -1.73
N ALA A 54 -6.20 16.60 -0.93
CA ALA A 54 -7.62 16.94 -0.98
C ALA A 54 -7.99 18.21 -0.18
N GLY A 55 -7.09 19.20 -0.11
CA GLY A 55 -7.38 20.44 0.62
C GLY A 55 -6.20 21.39 0.91
N VAL A 56 -5.09 21.30 0.18
CA VAL A 56 -3.95 22.23 0.35
C VAL A 56 -3.45 22.67 -1.03
N ASN A 57 -4.33 23.28 -1.82
CA ASN A 57 -3.97 24.31 -2.81
C ASN A 57 -5.26 24.93 -3.38
N ASP A 58 -5.75 25.98 -2.72
CA ASP A 58 -6.40 27.10 -3.39
C ASP A 58 -5.84 28.36 -2.73
N GLU A 59 -4.57 28.64 -3.01
CA GLU A 59 -3.89 29.86 -2.52
C GLU A 59 -4.21 31.10 -3.41
N ASP A 60 -5.07 30.96 -4.43
CA ASP A 60 -5.30 32.01 -5.45
C ASP A 60 -6.75 32.17 -5.96
N HIS A 61 -7.75 31.50 -5.36
CA HIS A 61 -9.15 31.77 -5.70
C HIS A 61 -9.82 32.61 -4.61
N GLY A 62 -9.78 33.93 -4.85
CA GLY A 62 -10.54 34.92 -4.10
C GLY A 62 -12.01 34.52 -4.01
N ILE A 63 -12.58 34.70 -2.82
CA ILE A 63 -14.00 34.51 -2.57
C ILE A 63 -14.71 35.73 -3.17
N GLU A 64 -15.24 35.61 -4.38
CA GLU A 64 -16.22 36.57 -4.90
C GLU A 64 -17.55 36.31 -4.18
N LEU A 65 -17.91 37.24 -3.30
CA LEU A 65 -19.21 37.34 -2.63
C LEU A 65 -20.22 38.09 -3.51
#